data_AF-A0AAX1YBI9-F1
#
_entry.id   AF-A0AAX1YBI9-F1
#
_cell.length_a   1.000
_cell.length_b   1.000
_cell.length_c   1.000
_cell.angle_alpha   90.00
_cell.angle_beta   90.00
_cell.angle_gamma   90.00
#
_symmetry.space_group_name_H-M   'P 1'
#
loop_
_entity.id
_entity.type
_entity.pdbx_description
1 polymer ?
#
loop_
_entity_poly.entity_id
_entity_poly.type
_entity_poly.pdbx_seq_one_letter_code
_entity_poly.pdbx_strand_id
1 'polypeptide(L)'
;MVVAFGLIGGNIGLELLYNGYSFLFWLPLALLSIFLLVLPLLIKRELDRRPLEERQFTLKQIYAGMGLAHLAIILAGVYRLLTVRDAEWRLIIIVVIVLDICLLAFLTPRVLKIIKQSERG
;
A
#
# COMPACT_ATOMS: atom_id res chain seq x y z
N MET A 1 14.98 15.78 14.50
CA MET A 1 13.91 14.86 13.99
C MET A 1 14.47 13.67 13.22
N VAL A 2 15.35 13.84 12.23
CA VAL A 2 15.89 12.73 11.41
C VAL A 2 16.63 11.65 12.23
N VAL A 3 17.45 12.04 13.22
CA VAL A 3 18.19 11.10 14.08
C VAL A 3 17.26 10.24 14.94
N ALA A 4 16.16 10.80 15.44
CA ALA A 4 15.19 10.07 16.26
C ALA A 4 14.42 9.02 15.44
N PHE A 5 14.03 9.34 14.20
CA PHE A 5 13.42 8.37 13.30
C PHE A 5 14.40 7.26 12.89
N GLY A 6 15.68 7.57 12.71
CA GLY A 6 16.72 6.58 12.43
C GLY A 6 16.96 5.63 13.61
N LEU A 7 16.95 6.13 14.84
CA LEU A 7 17.11 5.31 16.05
C LEU A 7 15.88 4.43 16.32
N ILE A 8 14.68 4.96 16.12
CA ILE A 8 13.43 4.17 16.24
C ILE A 8 13.37 3.09 15.16
N GLY A 9 13.68 3.44 13.90
CA GLY A 9 13.73 2.48 12.79
C GLY A 9 14.82 1.43 12.97
N GLY A 10 15.99 1.82 13.49
CA GLY A 10 17.08 0.92 13.80
C GLY A 10 16.76 -0.05 14.95
N ASN A 11 16.13 0.44 16.03
CA ASN A 11 15.73 -0.39 17.16
C ASN A 11 14.65 -1.40 16.77
N ILE A 12 13.65 -0.97 16.00
CA ILE A 12 12.62 -1.86 15.45
C ILE A 12 13.29 -2.88 14.52
N GLY A 13 14.17 -2.47 13.61
CA GLY A 13 14.89 -3.39 12.73
C GLY A 13 15.70 -4.46 13.48
N LEU A 14 16.32 -4.09 14.61
CA LEU A 14 17.11 -4.99 15.44
C LEU A 14 16.22 -5.95 16.24
N GLU A 15 15.14 -5.48 16.86
CA GLU A 15 14.14 -6.32 17.53
C GLU A 15 13.50 -7.33 16.56
N LEU A 16 13.33 -6.95 15.30
CA LEU A 16 12.76 -7.81 14.27
C LEU A 16 13.71 -8.93 13.83
N LEU A 17 15.01 -8.65 13.70
CA LEU A 17 16.02 -9.67 13.46
C LEU A 17 16.16 -10.63 14.64
N TYR A 18 16.03 -10.11 15.87
CA TYR A 18 16.20 -10.89 17.10
C TYR A 18 15.03 -11.86 17.36
N ASN A 19 13.81 -11.51 16.97
CA ASN A 19 12.61 -12.33 17.17
C ASN A 19 12.41 -13.44 16.12
N GLY A 20 13.35 -13.64 15.19
CA GLY A 20 13.30 -14.72 14.21
C GLY A 20 12.24 -14.59 13.11
N TYR A 21 11.57 -13.44 13.01
CA TYR A 21 10.71 -13.14 11.87
C TYR A 21 11.60 -12.90 10.64
N SER A 22 11.45 -13.75 9.62
CA SER A 22 12.30 -13.71 8.42
C SER A 22 12.24 -12.32 7.77
N PHE A 23 13.40 -11.74 7.42
CA PHE A 23 13.53 -10.46 6.71
C PHE A 23 12.60 -10.36 5.48
N LEU A 24 12.36 -11.48 4.82
CA LEU A 24 11.45 -11.63 3.67
C LEU A 24 9.99 -11.27 4.00
N PHE A 25 9.59 -11.37 5.26
CA PHE A 25 8.25 -10.98 5.72
C PHE A 25 8.10 -9.46 5.87
N TRP A 26 9.17 -8.77 6.27
CA TRP A 26 9.16 -7.33 6.54
C TRP A 26 9.49 -6.48 5.34
N LEU A 27 10.28 -7.01 4.41
CA LEU A 27 10.67 -6.35 3.18
C LEU A 27 9.45 -5.83 2.36
N PRO A 28 8.36 -6.60 2.16
CA PRO A 28 7.16 -6.09 1.50
C PRO A 28 6.52 -4.90 2.21
N LEU A 29 6.45 -4.91 3.54
CA LEU A 29 5.91 -3.79 4.33
C LEU A 29 6.79 -2.54 4.20
N ALA A 30 8.12 -2.71 4.30
CA ALA A 30 9.07 -1.62 4.18
C ALA A 30 9.02 -1.00 2.77
N LEU A 31 9.04 -1.84 1.73
CA LEU A 31 8.90 -1.40 0.34
C LEU A 31 7.57 -0.68 0.13
N LEU A 32 6.46 -1.23 0.61
CA LEU A 32 5.15 -0.59 0.50
C LEU A 32 5.15 0.79 1.19
N SER A 33 5.73 0.90 2.39
CA SER A 33 5.83 2.18 3.10
C SER A 33 6.60 3.23 2.28
N ILE A 34 7.69 2.81 1.62
CA ILE A 34 8.43 3.66 0.69
C ILE A 34 7.55 4.04 -0.51
N PHE A 35 6.85 3.10 -1.13
CA PHE A 35 5.95 3.38 -2.25
C PHE A 35 4.80 4.33 -1.88
N LEU A 36 4.23 4.19 -0.68
CA LEU A 36 3.19 5.08 -0.13
C LEU A 36 3.67 6.52 0.04
N LEU A 37 4.96 6.73 0.27
CA LEU A 37 5.55 8.06 0.37
C LEU A 37 6.01 8.59 -1.00
N VAL A 38 6.69 7.76 -1.78
CA VAL A 38 7.32 8.15 -3.03
C VAL A 38 6.28 8.36 -4.14
N LEU A 39 5.28 7.50 -4.27
CA LEU A 39 4.30 7.59 -5.36
C LEU A 39 3.50 8.92 -5.30
N PRO A 40 2.96 9.36 -4.15
CA PRO A 40 2.29 10.66 -4.06
C PRO A 40 3.24 11.84 -4.29
N LEU A 41 4.50 11.74 -3.86
CA LEU A 41 5.53 12.76 -4.11
C LEU A 41 5.81 12.92 -5.61
N LEU A 42 5.94 11.80 -6.33
CA LEU A 42 6.14 11.80 -7.78
C LEU A 42 4.91 12.35 -8.52
N ILE A 43 3.71 11.92 -8.12
CA ILE A 43 2.45 12.42 -8.69
C ILE A 43 2.32 13.93 -8.44
N LYS A 44 2.61 14.40 -7.23
CA LYS A 44 2.59 15.84 -6.91
C LYS A 44 3.57 16.62 -7.77
N ARG A 45 4.80 16.13 -7.91
CA ARG A 45 5.84 16.77 -8.75
C ARG A 45 5.42 16.84 -10.22
N GLU A 46 4.75 15.80 -10.72
CA GLU A 46 4.20 15.76 -12.07
C GLU A 46 3.05 16.76 -12.24
N LEU A 47 2.10 16.81 -11.29
CA LEU A 47 1.01 17.79 -11.30
C LEU A 47 1.52 19.23 -11.21
N ASP A 48 2.57 19.48 -10.43
CA ASP A 48 3.14 20.81 -10.27
C ASP A 48 3.78 21.36 -11.55
N ARG A 49 4.19 20.48 -12.47
CA ARG A 49 4.75 20.85 -13.78
C ARG A 49 3.69 21.16 -14.84
N ARG A 50 2.42 20.80 -14.60
CA ARG A 50 1.33 21.07 -15.53
C ARG A 50 0.80 22.51 -15.37
N PRO A 51 0.28 23.11 -16.45
CA PRO A 51 -0.46 24.36 -16.34
C PRO A 51 -1.65 24.18 -15.37
N LEU A 52 -2.01 25.25 -14.65
CA LEU A 52 -3.00 25.21 -13.56
C LEU A 52 -4.35 24.60 -13.98
N GLU A 53 -4.72 24.79 -15.25
CA GLU A 53 -5.97 24.32 -15.86
C GLU A 53 -6.01 22.78 -16.05
N GLU A 54 -4.85 22.12 -16.17
CA GLU A 54 -4.73 20.68 -16.41
C GLU A 54 -4.27 19.89 -15.17
N ARG A 55 -4.26 20.54 -14.00
CA ARG A 55 -3.79 19.96 -12.73
C ARG A 55 -4.80 19.01 -12.08
N GLN A 56 -5.42 18.15 -12.88
CA GLN A 56 -6.28 17.07 -12.41
C GLN A 56 -5.50 15.75 -12.38
N PHE A 57 -5.80 14.92 -11.38
CA PHE A 57 -5.25 13.56 -11.35
C PHE A 57 -5.79 12.76 -12.52
N THR A 58 -4.89 12.06 -13.22
CA THR A 58 -5.31 11.15 -14.27
C THR A 58 -6.02 9.94 -13.66
N LEU A 59 -6.94 9.34 -14.42
CA LEU A 59 -7.66 8.15 -13.99
C LEU A 59 -6.70 7.01 -13.58
N LYS A 60 -5.58 6.87 -14.32
CA LYS A 60 -4.51 5.92 -14.02
C LYS A 60 -3.86 6.17 -12.64
N GLN A 61 -3.60 7.44 -12.31
CA GLN A 61 -3.00 7.82 -11.01
C GLN A 61 -3.97 7.55 -9.84
N ILE A 62 -5.26 7.84 -10.02
CA ILE A 62 -6.29 7.55 -9.01
C ILE A 62 -6.39 6.05 -8.76
N TYR A 63 -6.46 5.24 -9.82
CA TYR A 63 -6.54 3.79 -9.68
C TYR A 63 -5.25 3.16 -9.16
N ALA A 64 -4.08 3.70 -9.52
CA ALA A 64 -2.82 3.29 -8.92
C ALA A 64 -2.79 3.58 -7.41
N GLY A 65 -3.26 4.77 -6.99
CA GLY A 65 -3.39 5.11 -5.57
C GLY A 65 -4.37 4.21 -4.83
N MET A 66 -5.53 3.92 -5.42
CA MET A 66 -6.52 3.00 -4.85
C MET A 66 -5.94 1.59 -4.68
N GLY A 67 -5.30 1.03 -5.72
CA GLY A 67 -4.68 -0.30 -5.64
C GLY A 67 -3.56 -0.37 -4.59
N LEU A 68 -2.77 0.70 -4.46
CA LEU A 68 -1.75 0.82 -3.43
C LEU A 68 -2.35 0.80 -2.01
N ALA A 69 -3.49 1.46 -1.81
CA ALA A 69 -4.19 1.48 -0.52
C ALA A 69 -4.72 0.08 -0.14
N HIS A 70 -5.32 -0.64 -1.09
CA HIS A 70 -5.76 -2.03 -0.85
C HIS A 70 -4.57 -2.96 -0.53
N LEU A 71 -3.45 -2.82 -1.26
CA LEU A 71 -2.24 -3.59 -0.96
C LEU A 71 -1.73 -3.31 0.47
N ALA A 72 -1.85 -2.07 0.96
CA ALA A 72 -1.53 -1.71 2.33
C ALA A 72 -2.44 -2.39 3.35
N ILE A 73 -3.75 -2.41 3.09
CA ILE A 73 -4.73 -3.07 3.95
C ILE A 73 -4.45 -4.57 4.04
N ILE A 74 -4.18 -5.22 2.91
CA ILE A 74 -3.86 -6.65 2.86
C ILE A 74 -2.58 -6.94 3.65
N LEU A 75 -1.50 -6.20 3.42
CA LEU A 75 -0.22 -6.41 4.11
C LEU A 75 -0.32 -6.13 5.62
N ALA A 76 -1.03 -5.09 6.02
CA ALA A 76 -1.30 -4.81 7.43
C ALA A 76 -2.19 -5.90 8.06
N GLY A 77 -3.16 -6.41 7.33
CA GLY A 77 -3.99 -7.54 7.72
C GLY A 77 -3.15 -8.79 7.95
N VAL A 78 -2.27 -9.16 7.00
CA VAL A 78 -1.37 -10.31 7.12
C VAL A 78 -0.44 -10.15 8.33
N TYR A 79 0.11 -8.95 8.56
CA TYR A 79 0.91 -8.67 9.76
C TYR A 79 0.11 -8.91 11.05
N ARG A 80 -1.11 -8.37 11.11
CA ARG A 80 -2.00 -8.56 12.27
C ARG A 80 -2.39 -10.03 12.44
N LEU A 81 -2.59 -10.77 11.36
CA LEU A 81 -2.89 -12.20 11.38
C LEU A 81 -1.78 -13.00 12.08
N LEU A 82 -0.51 -12.64 11.84
CA LEU A 82 0.64 -13.33 12.42
C LEU A 82 1.00 -12.89 13.84
N THR A 83 0.53 -11.71 14.27
CA THR A 83 0.88 -11.14 15.59
C THR A 83 -0.24 -11.24 16.61
N VAL A 84 -1.51 -11.31 16.18
CA VAL A 84 -2.67 -11.44 17.06
C VAL A 84 -2.88 -12.90 17.45
N ARG A 85 -2.82 -13.17 18.76
CA ARG A 85 -3.05 -14.51 19.33
C ARG A 85 -4.54 -14.81 19.54
N ASP A 86 -5.35 -13.77 19.73
CA ASP A 86 -6.79 -13.89 19.91
C ASP A 86 -7.49 -14.47 18.68
N ALA A 87 -8.39 -15.44 18.88
CA ALA A 87 -9.03 -16.17 17.80
C ALA A 87 -10.13 -15.38 17.10
N GLU A 88 -10.88 -14.55 17.84
CA GLU A 88 -11.97 -13.74 17.28
C GLU A 88 -11.42 -12.63 16.40
N TRP A 89 -10.42 -11.90 16.91
CA TRP A 89 -9.73 -10.87 16.13
C TRP A 89 -9.06 -11.42 14.88
N ARG A 90 -8.43 -12.60 14.98
CA ARG A 90 -7.82 -13.26 13.83
C ARG A 90 -8.85 -13.60 12.75
N LEU A 91 -10.05 -14.07 13.14
CA LEU A 91 -11.12 -14.37 12.19
C LEU A 91 -11.63 -13.11 11.49
N ILE A 92 -11.81 -12.01 12.23
CA ILE A 92 -12.19 -10.71 11.65
C ILE A 92 -11.15 -10.24 10.62
N ILE A 93 -9.86 -10.34 10.96
CA ILE A 93 -8.76 -9.97 10.06
C ILE A 93 -8.80 -10.82 8.78
N ILE A 94 -9.00 -12.14 8.88
CA ILE A 94 -9.14 -13.01 7.71
C ILE A 94 -10.30 -12.57 6.83
N VAL A 95 -11.48 -12.33 7.42
CA VAL A 95 -12.67 -11.89 6.68
C VAL A 95 -12.42 -10.58 5.95
N VAL A 96 -11.78 -9.61 6.61
CA VAL A 96 -11.43 -8.31 6.01
C VAL A 96 -10.48 -8.50 4.82
N ILE A 97 -9.42 -9.32 4.97
CA ILE A 97 -8.47 -9.59 3.88
C ILE A 97 -9.18 -10.25 2.69
N VAL A 98 -10.03 -11.24 2.94
CA VAL A 98 -10.75 -11.96 1.88
C VAL A 98 -11.69 -11.01 1.13
N LEU A 99 -12.46 -10.19 1.84
CA LEU A 99 -13.35 -9.21 1.23
C LEU A 99 -12.60 -8.19 0.38
N ASP A 100 -11.45 -7.71 0.86
CA ASP A 100 -10.61 -6.75 0.13
C ASP A 100 -10.04 -7.35 -1.17
N ILE A 101 -9.59 -8.60 -1.11
CA ILE A 101 -9.12 -9.35 -2.30
C ILE A 101 -10.28 -9.55 -3.30
N CYS A 102 -11.47 -9.93 -2.83
CA CYS A 102 -12.65 -10.08 -3.67
C CYS A 102 -13.00 -8.76 -4.37
N LEU A 103 -12.96 -7.65 -3.64
CA LEU A 103 -13.21 -6.32 -4.17
C LEU A 103 -12.18 -5.93 -5.24
N LEU A 104 -10.89 -6.17 -4.98
CA LEU A 104 -9.82 -5.96 -5.96
C LEU A 104 -10.02 -6.80 -7.22
N ALA A 105 -10.34 -8.09 -7.08
CA ALA A 105 -10.57 -8.98 -8.21
C ALA A 105 -11.77 -8.53 -9.06
N PHE A 106 -12.79 -7.94 -8.44
CA PHE A 106 -13.95 -7.39 -9.13
C PHE A 106 -13.67 -6.05 -9.83
N LEU A 107 -12.91 -5.16 -9.17
CA LEU A 107 -12.61 -3.82 -9.69
C LEU A 107 -11.56 -3.86 -10.81
N THR A 108 -10.53 -4.70 -10.68
CA THR A 108 -9.41 -4.79 -11.64
C THR A 108 -9.86 -4.89 -13.11
N PRO A 109 -10.74 -5.82 -13.53
CA PRO A 109 -11.16 -5.91 -14.92
C PRO A 109 -11.96 -4.68 -15.38
N ARG A 110 -12.72 -4.02 -14.49
CA ARG A 110 -13.47 -2.79 -14.81
C ARG A 110 -12.52 -1.62 -15.02
N VAL A 111 -11.54 -1.46 -14.12
CA VAL A 111 -10.50 -0.44 -14.21
C VAL A 111 -9.69 -0.58 -15.49
N LEU A 112 -9.26 -1.80 -15.82
CA LEU A 112 -8.51 -2.07 -17.06
C LEU A 112 -9.31 -1.73 -18.32
N LYS A 113 -10.63 -1.97 -18.32
CA LYS A 113 -11.50 -1.57 -19.44
C LYS A 113 -11.55 -0.05 -19.59
N ILE A 114 -11.72 0.68 -18.49
CA ILE A 114 -11.80 2.15 -18.53
C ILE A 114 -10.46 2.76 -18.96
N ILE A 115 -9.34 2.25 -18.46
CA ILE A 115 -8.01 2.69 -18.87
C ILE A 115 -7.80 2.46 -20.37
N LYS A 116 -8.14 1.27 -20.89
CA LYS A 116 -8.04 0.98 -22.33
C LYS A 116 -8.95 1.86 -23.19
N GLN A 117 -10.12 2.25 -22.69
CA GLN A 117 -11.01 3.18 -23.40
C GLN A 117 -10.43 4.60 -23.42
N SER A 118 -9.84 5.05 -22.32
CA SER A 118 -9.16 6.34 -22.21
C SER A 118 -7.94 6.48 -23.12
N GLU A 119 -7.32 5.38 -23.56
CA GLU A 119 -6.17 5.41 -24.48
C GLU A 119 -6.57 5.41 -25.96
N ARG A 120 -7.85 5.18 -26.28
CA ARG A 120 -8.36 5.08 -27.66
C ARG A 120 -9.09 6.33 -28.15
N GLY A 121 -9.38 7.27 -27.28
CA GLY A 121 -9.93 8.59 -27.60
C GLY A 121 -8.85 9.65 -27.53
#